data_AF-A0A7S0P8K0-F1
#
_entry.id   AF-A0A7S0P8K0-F1
#
_cell.length_a   1.000
_cell.length_b   1.000
_cell.length_c   1.000
_cell.angle_alpha   90.00
_cell.angle_beta   90.00
_cell.angle_gamma   90.00
#
_symmetry.space_group_name_H-M   'P 1'
#
loop_
_entity.id
_entity.type
_entity.pdbx_description
1 polymer ?
#
loop_
_entity_poly.entity_id
_entity_poly.type
_entity_poly.pdbx_seq_one_letter_code
_entity_poly.pdbx_strand_id
1 'polypeptide(L)'
;RKIAHLAFNSRADDDLSPTDEQNASFTISTDRARLGEIIAVNAAAVRILGSSTLLGSNINTIIPRPISDVHDSFLAKFVQTGTSKFLDSTRLMVAQHSAGHLFPVRFRIFETPPSAEDMRPKLTGLIAPVTTDDGFFIIGDESFDFTILSVCLKSASILQRPVDALSDRGVPAAIVFPELFGSAGQGGVVDAP
;
A
#
# COMPACT_ATOMS: atom_id res chain seq x y z
N ARG A 1 -17.66 15.71 13.82
CA ARG A 1 -16.50 14.78 13.77
C ARG A 1 -16.01 14.76 12.33
N LYS A 2 -14.88 15.41 12.02
CA LYS A 2 -14.28 15.31 10.68
C LYS A 2 -13.71 13.90 10.57
N ILE A 3 -14.28 13.08 9.70
CA ILE A 3 -13.64 11.84 9.26
C ILE A 3 -12.30 12.27 8.67
N ALA A 4 -11.20 11.72 9.19
CA ALA A 4 -9.87 12.00 8.68
C ALA A 4 -9.82 11.49 7.24
N HIS A 5 -10.09 12.38 6.29
CA HIS A 5 -9.74 12.17 4.90
C HIS A 5 -8.21 12.24 4.82
N LEU A 6 -7.53 11.13 5.11
CA LEU A 6 -6.25 10.92 4.44
C LEU A 6 -6.60 10.75 2.97
N ALA A 7 -6.40 11.82 2.20
CA ALA A 7 -6.46 11.76 0.75
C ALA A 7 -5.24 10.98 0.25
N PHE A 8 -5.26 9.66 0.46
CA PHE A 8 -4.29 8.76 -0.13
C PHE A 8 -4.34 8.98 -1.65
N ASN A 9 -3.22 9.43 -2.21
CA ASN A 9 -2.96 9.88 -3.58
C ASN A 9 -2.97 11.41 -3.84
N SER A 10 -3.02 12.26 -2.81
CA SER A 10 -2.81 13.71 -2.98
C SER A 10 -1.37 14.02 -3.40
N ARG A 11 -1.18 15.13 -4.14
CA ARG A 11 0.17 15.64 -4.43
C ARG A 11 0.83 16.11 -3.14
N ALA A 12 2.12 15.86 -3.01
CA ALA A 12 2.95 16.42 -1.95
C ALA A 12 3.89 17.49 -2.55
N ASP A 13 4.07 18.60 -1.84
CA ASP A 13 4.82 19.76 -2.33
C ASP A 13 6.35 19.55 -2.34
N ASP A 14 6.87 18.66 -1.48
CA ASP A 14 8.29 18.34 -1.39
C ASP A 14 8.65 17.11 -2.26
N ASP A 15 9.42 17.36 -3.33
CA ASP A 15 9.86 16.32 -4.25
C ASP A 15 10.94 15.41 -3.62
N LEU A 16 10.83 14.11 -3.83
CA LEU A 16 11.80 13.15 -3.33
C LEU A 16 13.04 13.13 -4.22
N SER A 17 14.21 13.37 -3.62
CA SER A 17 15.48 13.32 -4.34
C SER A 17 16.03 11.89 -4.39
N PRO A 18 16.50 11.41 -5.55
CA PRO A 18 17.20 10.14 -5.67
C PRO A 18 18.61 10.15 -5.05
N THR A 19 19.18 11.33 -4.79
CA THR A 19 20.50 11.48 -4.16
C THR A 19 20.45 11.50 -2.64
N ASP A 20 19.26 11.60 -2.06
CA ASP A 20 19.09 11.55 -0.62
C ASP A 20 19.04 10.08 -0.16
N GLU A 21 20.13 9.64 0.47
CA GLU A 21 20.29 8.26 0.94
C GLU A 21 19.34 7.88 2.07
N GLN A 22 18.62 8.83 2.68
CA GLN A 22 17.57 8.52 3.66
C GLN A 22 16.28 8.02 3.00
N ASN A 23 16.06 8.37 1.73
CA ASN A 23 14.93 7.88 0.97
C ASN A 23 15.18 6.44 0.53
N ALA A 24 14.18 5.58 0.72
CA ALA A 24 14.20 4.26 0.13
C ALA A 24 14.15 4.39 -1.39
N SER A 25 15.09 3.77 -2.09
CA SER A 25 15.14 3.70 -3.55
C SER A 25 15.09 2.25 -3.99
N PHE A 26 14.25 1.98 -5.00
CA PHE A 26 14.19 0.70 -5.66
C PHE A 26 13.97 0.89 -7.17
N THR A 27 14.50 -0.03 -7.97
CA THR A 27 14.28 -0.06 -9.41
C THR A 27 13.57 -1.35 -9.78
N ILE A 28 12.52 -1.27 -10.60
CA ILE A 28 11.81 -2.42 -11.13
C ILE A 28 12.07 -2.62 -12.62
N SER A 29 12.06 -3.88 -13.03
CA SER A 29 12.13 -4.31 -14.41
C SER A 29 10.82 -4.04 -15.15
N THR A 30 10.93 -3.54 -16.37
CA THR A 30 9.83 -3.40 -17.34
C THR A 30 9.88 -4.49 -18.42
N ASP A 31 10.84 -5.43 -18.30
CA ASP A 31 10.93 -6.59 -19.19
C ASP A 31 9.70 -7.49 -18.98
N ARG A 32 9.04 -7.88 -20.07
CA ARG A 32 7.90 -8.81 -20.05
C ARG A 32 8.18 -10.09 -19.28
N ALA A 33 9.40 -10.64 -19.36
CA ALA A 33 9.74 -11.90 -18.67
C ALA A 33 9.86 -11.75 -17.14
N ARG A 34 10.07 -10.53 -16.66
CA ARG A 34 10.39 -10.20 -15.26
C ARG A 34 9.67 -8.92 -14.82
N LEU A 35 8.43 -8.74 -15.29
CA LEU A 35 7.72 -7.47 -15.14
C LEU A 35 7.44 -7.21 -13.65
N GLY A 36 7.86 -6.05 -13.16
CA GLY A 36 7.68 -5.67 -11.75
C GLY A 36 8.66 -6.34 -10.79
N GLU A 37 9.64 -7.11 -11.28
CA GLU A 37 10.74 -7.62 -10.44
C GLU A 37 11.60 -6.45 -9.97
N ILE A 38 11.89 -6.39 -8.67
CA ILE A 38 12.81 -5.43 -8.07
C ILE A 38 14.25 -5.86 -8.40
N ILE A 39 14.96 -5.05 -9.18
CA ILE A 39 16.30 -5.33 -9.71
C ILE A 39 17.40 -4.48 -9.09
N ALA A 40 17.05 -3.45 -8.31
CA ALA A 40 18.00 -2.69 -7.49
C ALA A 40 17.27 -2.14 -6.26
N VAL A 41 17.99 -2.06 -5.14
CA VAL A 41 17.54 -1.42 -3.90
C VAL A 41 18.71 -0.75 -3.19
N ASN A 42 18.43 0.30 -2.41
CA ASN A 42 19.42 0.87 -1.48
C ASN A 42 19.20 0.35 -0.04
N ALA A 43 20.14 0.68 0.86
CA ALA A 43 20.08 0.27 2.27
C ALA A 43 18.84 0.86 2.98
N ALA A 44 18.41 2.06 2.62
CA ALA A 44 17.20 2.67 3.17
C ALA A 44 15.94 1.90 2.80
N ALA A 45 15.83 1.34 1.58
CA ALA A 45 14.71 0.49 1.18
C ALA A 45 14.59 -0.76 2.06
N VAL A 46 15.70 -1.46 2.30
CA VAL A 46 15.72 -2.63 3.20
C VAL A 46 15.26 -2.26 4.60
N ARG A 47 15.74 -1.12 5.15
CA ARG A 47 15.38 -0.63 6.48
C ARG A 47 13.92 -0.19 6.58
N ILE A 48 13.43 0.59 5.61
CA ILE A 48 12.10 1.21 5.63
C ILE A 48 11.00 0.19 5.32
N LEU A 49 11.25 -0.73 4.38
CA LEU A 49 10.28 -1.76 3.98
C LEU A 49 10.41 -3.04 4.80
N GLY A 50 11.49 -3.15 5.60
CA GLY A 50 11.71 -4.24 6.55
C GLY A 50 12.08 -5.58 5.93
N SER A 51 12.57 -5.61 4.69
CA SER A 51 12.89 -6.85 3.98
C SER A 51 14.28 -6.81 3.38
N SER A 52 15.11 -7.78 3.76
CA SER A 52 16.43 -8.03 3.15
C SER A 52 16.33 -8.80 1.83
N THR A 53 15.15 -9.32 1.49
CA THR A 53 14.91 -10.13 0.30
C THR A 53 14.09 -9.39 -0.75
N LEU A 54 14.14 -8.04 -0.75
CA LEU A 54 13.45 -7.22 -1.75
C LEU A 54 13.99 -7.48 -3.16
N LEU A 55 15.31 -7.61 -3.31
CA LEU A 55 15.94 -7.86 -4.59
C LEU A 55 15.49 -9.22 -5.17
N GLY A 56 15.06 -9.22 -6.42
CA GLY A 56 14.52 -10.39 -7.13
C GLY A 56 13.07 -10.72 -6.78
N SER A 57 12.47 -10.03 -5.81
CA SER A 57 11.04 -10.18 -5.50
C SER A 57 10.17 -9.29 -6.39
N ASN A 58 8.89 -9.63 -6.52
CA ASN A 58 7.94 -8.78 -7.23
C ASN A 58 7.55 -7.55 -6.37
N ILE A 59 7.35 -6.41 -7.02
CA ILE A 59 6.96 -5.14 -6.38
C ILE A 59 5.66 -5.22 -5.56
N ASN A 60 4.77 -6.17 -5.87
CA ASN A 60 3.52 -6.38 -5.14
C ASN A 60 3.76 -6.79 -3.67
N THR A 61 4.98 -7.19 -3.30
CA THR A 61 5.34 -7.44 -1.89
C THR A 61 5.27 -6.21 -0.99
N ILE A 62 5.35 -5.00 -1.56
CA ILE A 62 5.32 -3.73 -0.82
C ILE A 62 4.07 -2.88 -1.13
N ILE A 63 3.17 -3.42 -1.95
CA ILE A 63 1.91 -2.77 -2.34
C ILE A 63 0.78 -3.48 -1.60
N PRO A 64 -0.09 -2.75 -0.88
CA PRO A 64 -1.19 -3.39 -0.17
C PRO A 64 -2.32 -3.83 -1.10
N ARG A 65 -3.09 -4.82 -0.66
CA ARG A 65 -4.38 -5.16 -1.27
C ARG A 65 -5.38 -4.00 -1.10
N PRO A 66 -6.33 -3.84 -2.03
CA PRO A 66 -6.55 -4.65 -3.24
C PRO A 66 -5.66 -4.22 -4.42
N ILE A 67 -4.84 -3.18 -4.26
CA ILE A 67 -4.05 -2.61 -5.36
C ILE A 67 -3.07 -3.63 -5.91
N SER A 68 -2.40 -4.40 -5.05
CA SER A 68 -1.50 -5.50 -5.46
C SER A 68 -2.15 -6.51 -6.39
N ASP A 69 -3.46 -6.75 -6.26
CA ASP A 69 -4.17 -7.77 -7.05
C ASP A 69 -4.38 -7.33 -8.50
N VAL A 70 -4.36 -6.01 -8.77
CA VAL A 70 -4.53 -5.41 -10.10
C VAL A 70 -3.27 -4.70 -10.60
N HIS A 71 -2.23 -4.59 -9.78
CA HIS A 71 -1.07 -3.75 -10.05
C HIS A 71 -0.29 -4.18 -11.30
N ASP A 72 -0.17 -5.48 -11.56
CA ASP A 72 0.49 -6.01 -12.75
C ASP A 72 -0.15 -5.48 -14.05
N SER A 73 -1.46 -5.23 -14.04
CA SER A 73 -2.16 -4.62 -15.18
C SER A 73 -1.75 -3.16 -15.42
N PHE A 74 -1.40 -2.42 -14.36
CA PHE A 74 -0.90 -1.05 -14.48
C PHE A 74 0.50 -1.04 -15.09
N LEU A 75 1.36 -1.96 -14.66
CA LEU A 75 2.69 -2.13 -15.26
C LEU A 75 2.58 -2.56 -16.72
N ALA A 76 1.72 -3.53 -17.04
CA ALA A 76 1.51 -3.99 -18.41
C ALA A 76 0.99 -2.86 -19.32
N LYS A 77 0.04 -2.05 -18.83
CA LYS A 77 -0.44 -0.87 -19.53
C LYS A 77 0.68 0.14 -19.76
N PHE A 78 1.48 0.44 -18.72
CA PHE A 78 2.62 1.35 -18.86
C PHE A 78 3.61 0.86 -19.92
N VAL A 79 3.98 -0.42 -19.92
CA VAL A 79 4.88 -1.01 -20.94
C VAL A 79 4.28 -0.92 -22.35
N GLN A 80 2.96 -1.00 -22.49
CA GLN A 80 2.29 -0.87 -23.78
C GLN A 80 2.17 0.59 -24.25
N THR A 81 1.88 1.53 -23.35
CA THR A 81 1.50 2.90 -23.70
C THR A 81 2.57 3.94 -23.44
N GLY A 82 3.64 3.60 -22.71
CA GLY A 82 4.69 4.53 -22.27
C GLY A 82 4.17 5.68 -21.39
N THR A 83 2.98 5.54 -20.81
CA THR A 83 2.30 6.64 -20.10
C THR A 83 1.73 6.20 -18.78
N SER A 84 1.95 7.01 -17.74
CA SER A 84 1.38 6.82 -16.41
C SER A 84 1.11 8.16 -15.75
N LYS A 85 -0.01 8.25 -15.02
CA LYS A 85 -0.37 9.44 -14.24
C LYS A 85 0.50 9.62 -12.99
N PHE A 86 1.26 8.59 -12.62
CA PHE A 86 2.11 8.57 -11.43
C PHE A 86 3.54 9.04 -11.70
N LEU A 87 3.98 9.09 -12.96
CA LEU A 87 5.33 9.52 -13.30
C LEU A 87 5.56 10.98 -12.90
N ASP A 88 6.80 11.23 -12.45
CA ASP A 88 7.37 12.55 -12.18
C ASP A 88 6.52 13.43 -11.27
N SER A 89 5.78 12.78 -10.35
CA SER A 89 5.04 13.46 -9.30
C SER A 89 5.21 12.75 -7.97
N THR A 90 5.45 13.52 -6.91
CA THR A 90 5.44 13.00 -5.54
C THR A 90 4.02 13.02 -4.98
N ARG A 91 3.61 11.90 -4.39
CA ARG A 91 2.24 11.67 -3.91
C ARG A 91 2.25 11.05 -2.52
N LEU A 92 1.27 11.39 -1.69
CA LEU A 92 1.03 10.67 -0.44
C LEU A 92 0.34 9.35 -0.75
N MET A 93 0.91 8.23 -0.33
CA MET A 93 0.40 6.89 -0.57
C MET A 93 0.55 6.04 0.69
N VAL A 94 0.18 4.76 0.60
CA VAL A 94 0.41 3.76 1.63
C VAL A 94 1.28 2.67 1.05
N ALA A 95 2.30 2.28 1.79
CA ALA A 95 3.11 1.10 1.50
C ALA A 95 2.79 -0.01 2.51
N GLN A 96 3.07 -1.24 2.10
CA GLN A 96 3.03 -2.41 2.97
C GLN A 96 4.44 -2.75 3.43
N HIS A 97 4.63 -2.85 4.74
CA HIS A 97 5.87 -3.34 5.33
C HIS A 97 5.93 -4.87 5.22
N SER A 98 7.13 -5.45 5.23
CA SER A 98 7.31 -6.92 5.20
C SER A 98 6.58 -7.66 6.32
N ALA A 99 6.36 -6.99 7.45
CA ALA A 99 5.58 -7.48 8.59
C ALA A 99 4.05 -7.41 8.38
N GLY A 100 3.58 -7.04 7.18
CA GLY A 100 2.17 -7.02 6.79
C GLY A 100 1.40 -5.74 7.15
N HIS A 101 1.98 -4.84 7.95
CA HIS A 101 1.28 -3.62 8.35
C HIS A 101 1.40 -2.50 7.32
N LEU A 102 0.41 -1.61 7.30
CA LEU A 102 0.41 -0.40 6.50
C LEU A 102 1.21 0.72 7.16
N PHE A 103 1.86 1.56 6.35
CA PHE A 103 2.39 2.85 6.78
C PHE A 103 2.30 3.88 5.65
N PRO A 104 2.05 5.16 5.98
CA PRO A 104 1.93 6.20 4.96
C PRO A 104 3.31 6.63 4.47
N VAL A 105 3.39 6.96 3.19
CA VAL A 105 4.63 7.32 2.51
C VAL A 105 4.41 8.49 1.56
N ARG A 106 5.42 9.32 1.37
CA ARG A 106 5.59 10.04 0.11
C ARG A 106 6.20 9.07 -0.88
N PHE A 107 5.62 9.00 -2.06
CA PHE A 107 6.05 8.14 -3.14
C PHE A 107 6.25 8.94 -4.42
N ARG A 108 7.38 8.71 -5.07
CA ARG A 108 7.69 9.25 -6.39
C ARG A 108 8.14 8.10 -7.29
N ILE A 109 7.71 8.08 -8.54
CA ILE A 109 8.19 7.15 -9.55
C ILE A 109 8.60 7.91 -10.81
N PHE A 110 9.70 7.51 -11.42
CA PHE A 110 10.21 8.09 -12.66
C PHE A 110 10.90 7.04 -13.51
N GLU A 111 11.01 7.32 -14.80
CA GLU A 111 11.77 6.47 -15.73
C GLU A 111 13.27 6.67 -15.51
N THR A 112 13.98 5.56 -15.35
CA THR A 112 15.45 5.55 -15.40
C THR A 112 15.86 5.18 -16.81
N PRO A 113 16.67 6.03 -17.48
CA PRO A 113 17.14 5.76 -18.83
C PRO A 113 17.81 4.39 -18.92
N PRO A 114 17.73 3.74 -20.10
CA PRO A 114 18.50 2.53 -20.37
C PRO A 114 19.99 2.70 -20.05
N SER A 115 20.60 1.68 -19.46
CA SER A 115 22.06 1.64 -19.31
C SER A 115 22.69 0.93 -20.52
N ALA A 116 24.00 1.05 -20.70
CA ALA A 116 24.73 0.31 -21.75
C ALA A 116 24.58 -1.22 -21.60
N GLU A 117 24.33 -1.70 -20.38
CA GLU A 117 24.08 -3.12 -20.08
C GLU A 117 22.62 -3.53 -20.28
N ASP A 118 21.69 -2.58 -20.23
CA ASP A 118 20.25 -2.85 -20.30
C ASP A 118 19.52 -1.76 -21.09
N MET A 119 19.26 -2.09 -22.36
CA MET A 119 18.68 -1.17 -23.35
C MET A 119 17.19 -0.85 -23.13
N ARG A 120 16.56 -1.34 -22.05
CA ARG A 120 15.14 -1.10 -21.76
C ARG A 120 14.96 -0.05 -20.66
N PRO A 121 13.97 0.86 -20.77
CA PRO A 121 13.69 1.84 -19.73
C PRO A 121 13.26 1.12 -18.46
N LYS A 122 13.77 1.53 -17.31
CA LYS A 122 13.40 0.99 -16.00
C LYS A 122 12.52 1.98 -15.27
N LEU A 123 11.79 1.52 -14.27
CA LEU A 123 11.09 2.43 -13.36
C LEU A 123 11.80 2.44 -12.02
N THR A 124 12.14 3.62 -11.52
CA THR A 124 12.71 3.81 -10.19
C THR A 124 11.69 4.49 -9.29
N GLY A 125 11.42 3.86 -8.15
CA GLY A 125 10.55 4.38 -7.10
C GLY A 125 11.37 4.90 -5.93
N LEU A 126 10.95 6.05 -5.39
CA LEU A 126 11.44 6.60 -4.14
C LEU A 126 10.33 6.60 -3.10
N ILE A 127 10.67 6.20 -1.87
CA ILE A 127 9.76 6.15 -0.73
C ILE A 127 10.38 6.91 0.44
N ALA A 128 9.61 7.82 1.02
CA ALA A 128 9.92 8.42 2.32
C ALA A 128 8.73 8.21 3.27
N PRO A 129 8.91 7.57 4.43
CA PRO A 129 7.85 7.43 5.43
C PRO A 129 7.31 8.79 5.87
N VAL A 130 6.01 8.84 6.13
CA VAL A 130 5.34 10.00 6.74
C VAL A 130 4.98 9.64 8.17
N THR A 131 5.31 10.52 9.11
CA THR A 131 4.88 10.34 10.50
C THR A 131 3.45 10.84 10.63
N THR A 132 2.57 10.03 11.22
CA THR A 132 1.20 10.41 11.57
C THR A 132 0.79 9.71 12.85
N ASP A 133 -0.08 10.36 13.62
CA ASP A 133 -0.75 9.77 14.79
C ASP A 133 -2.08 9.08 14.42
N ASP A 134 -2.50 9.17 13.16
CA ASP A 134 -3.76 8.62 12.68
C ASP A 134 -3.71 7.08 12.55
N GLY A 135 -4.76 6.44 13.05
CA GLY A 135 -5.08 5.05 12.73
C GLY A 135 -5.89 4.95 11.45
N PHE A 136 -5.57 3.98 10.58
CA PHE A 136 -6.31 3.73 9.35
C PHE A 136 -6.33 2.24 8.97
N PHE A 137 -7.25 1.91 8.06
CA PHE A 137 -7.46 0.58 7.49
C PHE A 137 -7.65 0.72 5.97
N ILE A 138 -7.36 -0.35 5.23
CA ILE A 138 -7.92 -0.54 3.88
C ILE A 138 -9.07 -1.53 4.02
N ILE A 139 -10.22 -1.19 3.43
CA ILE A 139 -11.41 -2.04 3.42
C ILE A 139 -11.70 -2.56 2.00
N GLY A 140 -12.26 -3.77 1.93
CA GLY A 140 -12.73 -4.43 0.72
C GLY A 140 -14.24 -4.37 0.72
N ASP A 141 -14.78 -3.70 -0.30
CA ASP A 141 -16.18 -3.30 -0.47
C ASP A 141 -16.62 -2.12 0.42
N GLU A 142 -17.40 -1.20 -0.16
CA GLU A 142 -18.02 -0.04 0.51
C GLU A 142 -19.44 -0.37 1.01
N SER A 143 -19.76 -1.65 1.17
CA SER A 143 -21.02 -2.11 1.76
C SER A 143 -21.02 -1.98 3.28
N PHE A 144 -22.20 -2.15 3.88
CA PHE A 144 -22.34 -2.12 5.34
C PHE A 144 -21.47 -3.21 5.98
N ASP A 145 -21.42 -4.41 5.39
CA ASP A 145 -20.63 -5.57 5.83
C ASP A 145 -19.22 -5.59 5.21
N PHE A 146 -18.51 -4.47 5.30
CA PHE A 146 -17.18 -4.34 4.71
C PHE A 146 -16.15 -5.30 5.35
N THR A 147 -15.12 -5.61 4.59
CA THR A 147 -14.00 -6.45 5.05
C THR A 147 -12.77 -5.59 5.30
N ILE A 148 -12.07 -5.76 6.42
CA ILE A 148 -10.76 -5.15 6.65
C ILE A 148 -9.73 -5.97 5.87
N LEU A 149 -9.06 -5.36 4.90
CA LEU A 149 -8.03 -6.02 4.07
C LEU A 149 -6.63 -5.81 4.63
N SER A 150 -6.36 -4.65 5.24
CA SER A 150 -5.05 -4.32 5.78
C SER A 150 -5.16 -3.22 6.83
N VAL A 151 -4.21 -3.18 7.76
CA VAL A 151 -4.24 -2.27 8.91
C VAL A 151 -2.87 -1.66 9.21
N CYS A 152 -2.82 -0.43 9.72
CA CYS A 152 -1.60 0.15 10.26
C CYS A 152 -1.34 -0.28 11.72
N LEU A 153 -0.09 -0.17 12.19
CA LEU A 153 0.26 -0.56 13.56
C LEU A 153 -0.57 0.17 14.64
N LYS A 154 -0.88 1.45 14.43
CA LYS A 154 -1.67 2.25 15.38
C LYS A 154 -3.07 1.68 15.55
N SER A 155 -3.75 1.38 14.45
CA SER A 155 -5.08 0.76 14.44
C SER A 155 -5.08 -0.62 15.08
N ALA A 156 -4.10 -1.47 14.75
CA ALA A 156 -3.95 -2.79 15.36
C ALA A 156 -3.78 -2.68 16.89
N SER A 157 -2.96 -1.74 17.35
CA SER A 157 -2.76 -1.46 18.77
C SER A 157 -4.03 -0.97 19.48
N ILE A 158 -4.79 -0.05 18.85
CA ILE A 158 -6.06 0.45 19.40
C ILE A 158 -7.07 -0.70 19.55
N LEU A 159 -7.14 -1.58 18.56
CA LEU A 159 -8.02 -2.76 18.58
C LEU A 159 -7.53 -3.88 19.49
N GLN A 160 -6.30 -3.78 20.01
CA GLN A 160 -5.64 -4.83 20.80
C GLN A 160 -5.62 -6.19 20.06
N ARG A 161 -5.42 -6.16 18.74
CA ARG A 161 -5.32 -7.35 17.89
C ARG A 161 -4.07 -7.25 17.02
N PRO A 162 -3.32 -8.34 16.83
CA PRO A 162 -2.15 -8.32 15.95
C PRO A 162 -2.56 -8.09 14.49
N VAL A 163 -1.62 -7.61 13.67
CA VAL A 163 -1.86 -7.18 12.29
C VAL A 163 -2.36 -8.32 11.40
N ASP A 164 -1.81 -9.52 11.58
CA ASP A 164 -2.19 -10.73 10.86
C ASP A 164 -3.66 -11.11 11.14
N ALA A 165 -4.10 -11.04 12.40
CA ALA A 165 -5.49 -11.29 12.80
C ALA A 165 -6.51 -10.25 12.27
N LEU A 166 -6.04 -9.19 11.63
CA LEU A 166 -6.84 -8.11 11.04
C LEU A 166 -6.69 -8.01 9.51
N SER A 167 -5.71 -8.70 8.92
CA SER A 167 -5.36 -8.54 7.49
C SER A 167 -5.26 -9.86 6.74
N ASP A 168 -5.12 -11.01 7.43
CA ASP A 168 -5.01 -12.30 6.77
C ASP A 168 -6.30 -12.63 6.00
N ARG A 169 -6.17 -12.74 4.68
CA ARG A 169 -7.26 -13.03 3.71
C ARG A 169 -8.47 -12.08 3.76
N GLY A 170 -8.37 -10.98 4.52
CA GLY A 170 -9.48 -10.09 4.80
C GLY A 170 -10.34 -10.57 5.98
N VAL A 171 -10.67 -9.65 6.89
CA VAL A 171 -11.43 -9.92 8.12
C VAL A 171 -12.74 -9.15 8.10
N PRO A 172 -13.91 -9.82 8.20
CA PRO A 172 -15.21 -9.14 8.26
C PRO A 172 -15.28 -8.14 9.40
N ALA A 173 -15.80 -6.95 9.13
CA ALA A 173 -15.90 -5.87 10.11
C ALA A 173 -16.74 -6.27 11.35
N ALA A 174 -17.75 -7.12 11.20
CA ALA A 174 -18.56 -7.62 12.31
C ALA A 174 -17.76 -8.40 13.36
N ILE A 175 -16.62 -9.00 12.98
CA ILE A 175 -15.72 -9.69 13.92
C ILE A 175 -14.92 -8.68 14.74
N VAL A 176 -14.60 -7.53 14.15
CA VAL A 176 -13.73 -6.50 14.74
C VAL A 176 -14.51 -5.45 15.51
N PHE A 177 -15.71 -5.12 15.02
CA PHE A 177 -16.59 -4.05 15.50
C PHE A 177 -18.03 -4.56 15.68
N PRO A 178 -18.28 -5.59 16.51
CA PRO A 178 -19.61 -6.19 16.64
C PRO A 178 -20.72 -5.18 16.99
N GLU A 179 -20.37 -4.12 17.71
CA GLU A 179 -21.26 -3.02 18.08
C GLU A 179 -21.80 -2.20 16.89
N LEU A 180 -21.10 -2.18 15.75
CA LEU A 180 -21.56 -1.50 14.54
C LEU A 180 -22.64 -2.27 13.79
N PHE A 181 -22.75 -3.57 14.03
CA PHE A 181 -23.61 -4.49 13.26
C PHE A 181 -24.83 -4.98 14.06
N GLY A 182 -24.85 -4.74 15.38
CA GLY A 182 -25.96 -5.07 16.26
C GLY A 182 -26.18 -6.59 16.44
N SER A 183 -26.84 -6.96 17.53
CA SER A 183 -27.38 -8.31 17.70
C SER A 183 -28.64 -8.45 16.86
N ALA A 184 -28.55 -9.05 15.68
CA ALA A 184 -29.72 -9.60 15.02
C ALA A 184 -30.30 -10.72 15.92
N GLY A 185 -31.30 -10.40 16.75
CA GLY A 185 -32.07 -11.39 17.50
C GLY A 185 -32.33 -11.10 18.99
N GLN A 186 -33.16 -10.10 19.29
CA GLN A 186 -34.16 -10.27 20.35
C GLN A 186 -35.51 -9.83 19.78
N GLY A 187 -36.37 -10.82 19.53
CA GLY A 187 -37.71 -10.62 19.02
C GLY A 187 -38.49 -9.71 19.96
N GLY A 188 -38.91 -8.55 19.44
CA GLY A 188 -40.00 -7.80 20.03
C GLY A 188 -41.26 -8.66 19.90
N VAL A 189 -41.64 -9.28 21.01
CA VAL A 189 -43.00 -9.80 21.18
C VAL A 189 -43.92 -8.58 21.13
N VAL A 190 -44.70 -8.48 20.06
CA VAL A 190 -45.89 -7.64 20.03
C VAL A 190 -46.95 -8.34 20.84
N ASP A 191 -46.99 -8.05 22.14
CA ASP A 191 -48.16 -8.37 22.95
C ASP A 191 -49.27 -7.36 22.59
N ALA A 192 -50.28 -7.85 21.87
CA ALA A 192 -51.61 -7.25 21.83
C ALA A 192 -52.39 -7.74 23.06
N PRO A 193 -53.19 -6.88 23.72
CA PRO A 193 -54.50 -6.54 23.19
C PRO A 193 -54.85 -5.04 23.16
#